data_AF-A0A822DPY3-F1
#
_entry.id   AF-A0A822DPY3-F1
#
_cell.length_a   1.000
_cell.length_b   1.000
_cell.length_c   1.000
_cell.angle_alpha   90.00
_cell.angle_beta   90.00
_cell.angle_gamma   90.00
#
_symmetry.space_group_name_H-M   'P 1'
#
loop_
_entity.id
_entity.type
_entity.pdbx_description
1 polymer ?
#
loop_
_entity_poly.entity_id
_entity_poly.type
_entity_poly.pdbx_seq_one_letter_code
_entity_poly.pdbx_strand_id
1 'polypeptide(L)' 'RPTIGDNPIRSTARHFPSLVPPTATEKIARRSCIVGSHTSRREKKRTDTRYQYDVGLCVIDCFENYHTPKHF' A
#
# COMPACT_ATOMS: atom_id res chain seq x y z
N ARG A 1 30.49 18.69 -0.40
CA ARG A 1 30.95 17.49 -1.12
C ARG A 1 30.52 16.28 -0.29
N PRO A 2 29.68 15.36 -0.80
CA PRO A 2 29.32 14.16 -0.03
C PRO A 2 30.57 13.29 0.16
N THR A 3 30.69 12.69 1.34
CA THR A 3 31.80 11.83 1.79
C THR A 3 31.65 10.41 1.24
N ILE A 4 32.78 9.77 0.90
CA ILE A 4 32.87 8.37 0.45
C ILE A 4 32.43 7.49 1.63
N GLY A 5 31.15 7.11 1.66
CA GLY A 5 30.55 6.36 2.78
C GLY A 5 29.06 6.65 2.96
N ASP A 6 28.64 7.86 2.60
CA ASP A 6 27.22 8.25 2.58
C ASP A 6 26.62 7.91 1.21
N ASN A 7 26.62 6.62 0.85
CA ASN A 7 25.66 6.17 -0.14
C ASN A 7 24.34 6.02 0.62
N PRO A 8 23.37 6.95 0.53
CA PRO A 8 22.03 6.65 1.04
C PRO A 8 21.65 5.34 0.36
N ILE A 9 21.38 4.30 1.14
CA ILE A 9 20.93 3.01 0.62
C ILE A 9 19.73 3.35 -0.26
N ARG A 10 19.95 3.38 -1.57
CA ARG A 10 18.90 3.69 -2.52
C ARG A 10 17.91 2.57 -2.33
N SER A 11 16.72 2.89 -1.80
CA SER A 11 15.67 1.90 -1.62
C SER A 11 15.43 1.24 -2.97
N THR A 12 15.96 0.02 -3.13
CA THR A 12 15.83 -0.76 -4.36
C THR A 12 14.39 -1.24 -4.52
N ALA A 13 13.64 -1.30 -3.42
CA ALA A 13 12.20 -1.46 -3.41
C ALA A 13 11.51 -0.15 -3.83
N ARG A 14 11.09 -0.08 -5.09
CA ARG A 14 10.12 0.93 -5.53
C ARG A 14 8.76 0.63 -4.88
N HIS A 15 8.39 1.42 -3.88
CA HIS A 15 7.10 1.35 -3.19
C HIS A 15 5.98 2.08 -3.96
N PHE A 16 5.87 1.86 -5.27
CA PHE A 16 4.80 2.50 -6.05
C PHE A 16 3.55 1.61 -6.07
N PRO A 17 2.35 2.16 -5.77
CA PRO A 17 1.11 1.45 -6.03
C PRO A 17 1.04 1.05 -7.51
N SER A 18 0.67 -0.21 -7.75
CA SER A 18 0.41 -0.78 -9.07
C SER A 18 -1.06 -1.14 -9.19
N LEU A 19 -1.55 -1.38 -10.41
CA LEU A 19 -2.90 -1.88 -10.60
C LEU A 19 -2.99 -3.36 -10.20
N VAL A 20 -4.12 -3.74 -9.62
CA VAL A 20 -4.43 -5.16 -9.36
C VAL A 20 -4.54 -5.87 -10.73
N PRO A 21 -3.78 -6.97 -10.95
CA PRO A 21 -3.82 -7.69 -12.21
C PRO A 21 -5.21 -8.31 -12.43
N PRO A 22 -5.72 -8.29 -13.66
CA PRO A 22 -7.00 -8.89 -13.99
C PRO A 22 -6.98 -10.41 -13.72
N THR A 23 -8.15 -10.96 -13.40
CA THR A 23 -8.33 -12.41 -13.24
C THR A 23 -9.05 -12.97 -14.47
N ALA A 24 -9.08 -14.30 -14.61
CA ALA A 24 -9.80 -14.95 -15.71
C ALA A 24 -11.29 -14.57 -15.77
N THR A 25 -11.85 -14.17 -14.63
CA THR A 25 -13.28 -13.82 -14.49
C THR A 25 -13.51 -12.31 -14.54
N GLU A 26 -12.53 -11.47 -14.18
CA GLU A 26 -12.71 -10.02 -14.06
C GLU A 26 -11.63 -9.23 -14.82
N LYS A 27 -12.06 -8.47 -15.85
CA LYS A 27 -11.21 -7.53 -16.60
C LYS A 27 -10.67 -6.38 -15.74
N ILE A 28 -11.40 -5.99 -14.69
CA ILE A 28 -10.99 -4.96 -13.73
C ILE A 28 -11.03 -5.58 -12.35
N ALA A 29 -9.92 -6.23 -11.97
CA ALA A 29 -9.81 -6.85 -10.66
C ALA A 29 -9.69 -5.81 -9.55
N ARG A 30 -10.17 -6.18 -8.37
CA ARG A 30 -10.05 -5.39 -7.16
C ARG A 30 -9.58 -6.28 -6.01
N ARG A 31 -8.90 -5.68 -5.05
CA ARG A 31 -8.54 -6.34 -3.79
C ARG A 31 -9.16 -5.60 -2.62
N SER A 32 -9.46 -6.34 -1.56
CA SER A 32 -9.94 -5.73 -0.32
C SER A 32 -8.81 -4.93 0.33
N CYS A 33 -9.13 -3.72 0.81
CA CYS A 33 -8.19 -2.91 1.56
C CYS A 33 -7.93 -3.52 2.94
N ILE A 34 -6.69 -3.92 3.23
CA ILE A 34 -6.35 -4.55 4.52
C ILE A 34 -6.55 -3.61 5.71
N VAL A 35 -6.20 -2.33 5.55
CA VAL A 35 -6.37 -1.32 6.60
C VAL A 35 -7.85 -1.05 6.87
N GLY A 36 -8.68 -0.92 5.82
CA GLY A 36 -10.12 -0.69 5.98
C GLY A 36 -10.88 -1.89 6.54
N SER A 37 -10.46 -3.11 6.18
CA SER A 37 -11.09 -4.35 6.66
C SER A 37 -10.65 -4.76 8.07
N HIS A 38 -9.41 -4.47 8.46
CA HIS A 38 -8.85 -4.84 9.77
C HIS A 38 -8.70 -3.68 10.76
N THR A 39 -9.13 -2.46 10.43
CA THR A 39 -9.09 -1.34 11.38
C THR A 39 -10.03 -1.58 12.56
N SER A 40 -9.53 -1.28 13.76
CA SER A 40 -10.30 -1.14 15.00
C SER A 40 -10.46 0.33 15.43
N ARG A 41 -9.80 1.26 14.72
CA ARG A 41 -9.70 2.68 15.09
C ARG A 41 -10.73 3.57 14.39
N ARG A 42 -11.34 3.07 13.31
CA ARG A 42 -12.36 3.75 12.52
C ARG A 42 -13.47 2.74 12.24
N GLU A 43 -14.63 3.23 11.80
CA GLU A 43 -15.69 2.36 11.32
C GLU A 43 -15.15 1.41 10.23
N LYS A 44 -15.44 0.11 10.38
CA LYS A 44 -15.00 -0.92 9.42
C LYS A 44 -15.73 -0.72 8.10
N LYS A 45 -15.09 0.00 7.19
CA LYS A 45 -15.55 0.14 5.81
C LYS A 45 -14.82 -0.87 4.94
N ARG A 46 -15.56 -1.83 4.39
CA ARG A 46 -15.03 -2.72 3.36
C ARG A 46 -14.84 -1.88 2.08
N THR A 47 -13.61 -1.48 1.81
CA THR A 47 -13.25 -0.76 0.61
C THR A 47 -12.44 -1.66 -0.29
N ASP A 48 -12.95 -1.93 -1.49
CA ASP A 48 -12.18 -2.59 -2.53
C ASP A 48 -11.40 -1.54 -3.32
N THR A 49 -10.14 -1.85 -3.62
CA THR A 49 -9.22 -0.98 -4.35
C THR A 49 -8.77 -1.65 -5.64
N ARG A 50 -8.57 -0.83 -6.67
CA ARG A 50 -7.92 -1.26 -7.92
C ARG A 50 -6.41 -1.17 -7.85
N TYR A 51 -5.87 -0.63 -6.76
CA TYR A 51 -4.45 -0.43 -6.55
C TYR A 51 -3.94 -1.36 -5.48
N GLN A 52 -2.77 -1.95 -5.73
CA GLN A 52 -2.06 -2.80 -4.79
C GLN A 52 -0.59 -2.38 -4.73
N TYR A 53 -0.03 -2.50 -3.54
CA TYR A 53 1.42 -2.64 -3.38
C TYR A 53 1.69 -4.16 -3.26
N ASP A 54 2.10 -4.65 -2.08
CA ASP A 54 2.08 -6.09 -1.78
C ASP A 54 0.67 -6.59 -1.40
N VAL A 55 -0.15 -5.68 -0.88
CA VAL A 55 -1.52 -5.91 -0.41
C VAL A 55 -2.47 -4.89 -1.02
N GLY A 56 -3.78 -5.19 -0.97
CA GLY A 56 -4.80 -4.22 -1.33
C GLY A 56 -4.82 -3.07 -0.32
N LEU A 57 -4.57 -1.84 -0.79
CA LEU A 57 -4.62 -0.62 0.00
C LEU A 57 -5.36 0.50 -0.77
N CYS A 58 -6.22 1.23 -0.08
CA CYS A 58 -6.73 2.49 -0.61
C CYS A 58 -5.59 3.51 -0.71
N VAL A 59 -5.44 4.15 -1.88
CA VAL A 59 -4.34 5.08 -2.17
C VAL A 59 -4.35 6.31 -1.25
N ILE A 60 -5.52 6.89 -0.98
CA ILE A 60 -5.64 8.18 -0.28
C ILE A 60 -5.40 8.01 1.23
N ASP A 61 -6.17 7.16 1.91
CA ASP A 61 -6.14 7.12 3.39
C ASP A 61 -5.35 5.95 3.97
N CYS A 62 -5.30 4.82 3.26
CA CYS A 62 -4.80 3.57 3.84
C CYS A 62 -3.30 3.38 3.56
N PHE A 63 -2.81 3.90 2.44
CA PHE A 63 -1.40 3.84 2.08
C PHE A 63 -0.52 4.52 3.13
N GLU A 64 -0.85 5.76 3.51
CA GLU A 64 -0.14 6.50 4.55
C GLU A 64 -0.16 5.75 5.90
N ASN A 65 -1.34 5.27 6.33
CA ASN A 65 -1.46 4.53 7.59
C ASN A 65 -0.68 3.22 7.62
N TYR A 66 -0.52 2.55 6.47
CA TYR A 66 0.22 1.30 6.36
C TYR A 66 1.74 1.53 6.39
N HIS A 67 2.20 2.63 5.79
CA HIS A 67 3.63 2.97 5.67
C HIS A 67 4.15 3.85 6.80
N THR A 68 3.29 4.47 7.61
CA THR A 68 3.68 5.21 8.81
C THR A 68 3.71 4.23 9.99
N PRO A 69 4.91 3.79 10.46
CA PRO A 69 5.00 3.05 11.70
C PRO A 69 4.49 3.94 12.83
N LYS A 70 3.38 3.55 13.46
CA LYS A 70 2.96 4.18 14.70
C LYS A 70 3.96 3.75 15.76
N HIS A 71 4.76 4.71 16.22
CA HIS A 71 5.63 4.57 17.39
C HIS A 71 4.87 3.84 18.50
N PHE A 72 5.39 2.68 18.90
CA PHE A 72 5.04 2.04 20.15
C PHE A 72 5.87 2.67 21.26
#